data_AF-A0A523LU04-F1
#
_entry.id   AF-A0A523LU04-F1
#
_cell.length_a   1.000
_cell.length_b   1.000
_cell.length_c   1.000
_cell.angle_alpha   90.00
_cell.angle_beta   90.00
_cell.angle_gamma   90.00
#
_symmetry.space_group_name_H-M   'P 1'
#
loop_
_entity.id
_entity.type
_entity.pdbx_description
1 polymer ?
#
loop_
_entity_poly.entity_id
_entity_poly.type
_entity_poly.pdbx_seq_one_letter_code
_entity_poly.pdbx_strand_id
1 'polypeptide(L)' 'MHIPAKYYERVPKFYLIVGLLLLGNSLYDGLNNTAAYAHFFFGMMSIIYAVSVQRARLKHRQNPPAENNQQSPSESQS' A
#
# COMPACT_ATOMS: atom_id res chain seq x y z
N MET A 1 -6.97 18.88 5.95
CA MET A 1 -7.74 18.22 4.87
C MET A 1 -7.88 16.73 5.19
N HIS A 2 -9.07 16.28 5.55
CA HIS A 2 -9.38 14.85 5.76
C HIS A 2 -9.55 14.21 4.37
N ILE A 3 -8.47 13.65 3.82
CA ILE A 3 -8.53 12.99 2.52
C ILE A 3 -9.28 11.65 2.72
N PRO A 4 -10.37 11.39 1.98
CA PRO A 4 -11.19 10.22 2.23
C PRO A 4 -10.38 8.93 2.06
N ALA A 5 -10.46 8.04 3.06
CA ALA A 5 -9.71 6.78 3.13
C ALA A 5 -9.83 5.90 1.86
N LYS A 6 -10.93 6.03 1.10
CA LYS A 6 -11.15 5.36 -0.19
C LYS A 6 -10.06 5.63 -1.23
N TYR A 7 -9.49 6.84 -1.26
CA TYR A 7 -8.42 7.18 -2.20
C TYR A 7 -7.07 6.62 -1.76
N TYR A 8 -6.81 6.61 -0.44
CA TYR A 8 -5.62 5.99 0.14
C TYR A 8 -5.57 4.47 -0.06
N GLU A 9 -6.70 3.77 -0.15
CA GLU A 9 -6.73 2.33 -0.41
C GLU A 9 -6.24 1.92 -1.81
N ARG A 10 -6.35 2.81 -2.81
CA ARG A 10 -5.95 2.51 -4.19
C ARG A 10 -4.44 2.60 -4.41
N VAL A 11 -3.77 3.52 -3.72
CA VAL A 11 -2.35 3.81 -3.90
C VAL A 11 -1.45 2.57 -3.71
N PRO A 12 -1.51 1.81 -2.60
CA PRO A 12 -0.67 0.62 -2.46
C PRO A 12 -1.05 -0.53 -3.40
N LYS A 13 -2.33 -0.65 -3.80
CA LYS A 13 -2.75 -1.66 -4.80
C LYS A 13 -2.17 -1.35 -6.18
N PHE A 14 -2.15 -0.07 -6.57
CA PHE A 14 -1.56 0.38 -7.81
C PHE A 14 -0.06 0.05 -7.87
N TYR A 15 0.71 0.40 -6.83
CA TYR A 15 2.14 0.08 -6.76
C TYR A 15 2.43 -1.42 -6.76
N LEU A 16 1.55 -2.23 -6.17
CA LEU A 16 1.69 -3.68 -6.23
C LEU A 16 1.53 -4.23 -7.66
N ILE A 17 0.54 -3.75 -8.41
CA ILE A 17 0.30 -4.16 -9.80
C ILE A 17 1.46 -3.70 -10.70
N VAL A 18 1.88 -2.44 -10.59
CA VAL A 18 3.03 -1.91 -11.33
C VAL A 18 4.30 -2.68 -11.00
N GLY A 19 4.51 -2.99 -9.72
CA GLY A 19 5.66 -3.77 -9.28
C GLY A 19 5.69 -5.19 -9.88
N LEU A 20 4.55 -5.87 -9.92
CA LEU A 20 4.42 -7.19 -10.54
C LEU A 20 4.64 -7.16 -12.06
N LEU A 21 4.12 -6.14 -12.75
CA LEU A 21 4.34 -5.96 -14.20
C LEU A 21 5.83 -5.75 -14.50
N LEU A 22 6.51 -4.90 -13.72
CA LEU A 22 7.94 -4.65 -13.88
C LEU A 22 8.78 -5.90 -13.59
N LEU A 23 8.43 -6.67 -12.56
CA LEU A 23 9.08 -7.95 -12.27
C LEU A 23 8.89 -8.94 -13.40
N GLY A 24 7.64 -9.13 -13.86
CA GLY A 24 7.31 -10.02 -14.96
C GLY A 24 8.05 -9.65 -16.23
N ASN A 25 8.13 -8.35 -16.54
CA ASN A 25 8.89 -7.85 -17.68
C ASN A 25 10.39 -8.15 -17.53
N SER A 26 10.97 -7.92 -16.36
CA SER A 26 12.40 -8.22 -16.12
C SER A 26 12.74 -9.72 -16.20
N LEU A 27 11.82 -10.59 -15.77
CA LEU A 27 11.98 -12.03 -15.85
C LEU A 27 11.84 -12.53 -17.29
N TYR A 28 10.93 -11.94 -18.05
CA TYR A 28 10.72 -12.24 -19.46
C TYR A 28 11.92 -11.84 -20.33
N ASP A 29 12.44 -10.63 -20.12
CA ASP A 29 13.55 -10.08 -20.91
C ASP A 29 14.91 -10.70 -20.52
N GLY A 30 14.97 -11.35 -19.35
CA GLY A 30 16.17 -11.98 -18.81
C GLY A 30 17.14 -10.96 -18.21
N LEU A 31 17.74 -11.31 -17.07
CA LEU A 31 18.62 -10.43 -16.30
C LEU A 31 19.98 -10.13 -16.99
N ASN A 32 20.15 -10.47 -18.26
CA ASN A 32 21.36 -10.12 -19.02
C ASN A 32 21.35 -8.68 -19.53
N ASN A 33 20.21 -8.01 -19.51
CA ASN A 33 20.07 -6.64 -19.98
C ASN A 33 20.03 -5.64 -18.80
N THR A 34 20.79 -4.55 -18.89
CA THR A 34 20.84 -3.51 -17.83
C THR A 34 19.46 -2.92 -17.56
N ALA A 35 18.64 -2.77 -18.61
CA ALA A 35 17.27 -2.33 -18.48
C ALA A 35 16.41 -3.32 -17.67
N ALA A 36 16.54 -4.63 -17.92
CA ALA A 36 15.84 -5.66 -17.17
C ALA A 36 16.20 -5.63 -15.67
N TYR A 37 17.48 -5.39 -15.34
CA TYR A 37 17.93 -5.19 -13.96
C TYR A 37 17.26 -3.98 -13.29
N ALA A 38 17.15 -2.85 -14.01
CA ALA A 38 16.45 -1.68 -13.49
C ALA A 38 14.97 -1.98 -13.25
N HIS A 39 14.28 -2.61 -14.20
CA HIS A 39 12.88 -3.01 -14.05
C HIS A 39 12.70 -3.97 -12.87
N PHE A 40 13.60 -4.93 -12.67
CA PHE A 40 13.57 -5.84 -11.54
C PHE A 40 13.68 -5.09 -10.21
N PHE A 41 14.64 -4.17 -10.10
CA PHE A 41 14.88 -3.41 -8.88
C PHE A 41 13.71 -2.46 -8.54
N PHE A 42 13.22 -1.70 -9.53
CA PHE A 42 12.05 -0.84 -9.35
C PHE A 42 10.78 -1.64 -9.06
N GLY A 43 10.61 -2.79 -9.71
CA GLY A 43 9.50 -3.71 -9.45
C GLY A 43 9.50 -4.21 -8.01
N MET A 44 10.65 -4.68 -7.53
CA MET A 44 10.84 -5.12 -6.15
C MET A 44 10.55 -4.02 -5.14
N MET A 45 11.10 -2.81 -5.33
CA MET A 45 10.87 -1.68 -4.41
C MET A 45 9.39 -1.29 -4.35
N SER A 46 8.68 -1.32 -5.47
CA SER A 46 7.26 -1.03 -5.55
C SER A 46 6.42 -2.05 -4.76
N ILE A 47 6.76 -3.34 -4.87
CA ILE A 47 6.10 -4.42 -4.10
C ILE A 47 6.38 -4.25 -2.60
N ILE A 48 7.64 -4.01 -2.22
CA ILE A 48 8.03 -3.80 -0.81
C ILE A 48 7.26 -2.63 -0.21
N TYR A 49 7.16 -1.52 -0.93
CA TYR A 49 6.38 -0.36 -0.51
C TYR A 49 4.90 -0.71 -0.30
N ALA A 50 4.28 -1.37 -1.27
CA ALA A 50 2.87 -1.78 -1.18
C ALA A 50 2.60 -2.68 0.03
N VAL A 51 3.46 -3.68 0.27
CA VAL A 51 3.35 -4.60 1.42
C VAL A 51 3.59 -3.86 2.73
N SER A 52 4.57 -2.97 2.78
CA SER A 52 4.89 -2.18 3.98
C SER A 52 3.73 -1.28 4.39
N VAL A 53 3.09 -0.62 3.42
CA VAL A 53 1.89 0.19 3.65
C VAL A 53 0.71 -0.67 4.10
N GLN A 54 0.50 -1.86 3.51
CA GLN A 54 -0.54 -2.79 3.99
C GLN A 54 -0.27 -3.26 5.43
N ARG A 55 0.98 -3.61 5.77
CA ARG A 55 1.37 -4.01 7.12
C ARG A 55 1.16 -2.88 8.13
N ALA A 56 1.55 -1.65 7.79
CA ALA A 56 1.32 -0.49 8.64
C ALA A 56 -0.18 -0.26 8.91
N ARG A 57 -1.04 -0.47 7.89
CA ARG A 57 -2.50 -0.38 8.05
C ARG A 57 -3.08 -1.50 8.90
N LEU A 58 -2.63 -2.74 8.72
CA LEU A 58 -3.02 -3.87 9.57
C LEU A 58 -2.63 -3.60 11.03
N LYS A 59 -1.41 -3.10 11.27
CA LYS A 59 -0.94 -2.72 12.61
C LYS A 59 -1.80 -1.61 13.23
N HIS A 60 -2.20 -0.60 12.45
CA HIS A 60 -3.09 0.48 12.91
C HIS A 60 -4.53 0.01 13.17
N ARG A 61 -5.00 -1.04 12.47
CA ARG A 61 -6.30 -1.66 12.77
C ARG A 61 -6.26 -2.53 14.04
N GLN A 62 -5.11 -3.16 14.31
CA GLN A 62 -4.91 -4.02 15.49
C GLN A 62 -4.58 -3.23 16.75
N ASN A 63 -3.93 -2.07 16.62
CA ASN A 63 -3.72 -1.11 17.69
C ASN A 63 -4.37 0.21 17.26
N PRO A 64 -5.71 0.34 17.41
CA PRO A 64 -6.31 1.67 17.32
C PRO A 64 -5.60 2.57 18.33
N PRO A 65 -5.15 3.78 17.93
CA PRO A 65 -4.58 4.73 18.89
C PRO A 65 -5.59 4.89 20.04
N ALA A 66 -5.09 4.87 21.27
CA ALA A 66 -5.87 4.97 22.51
C ALA A 66 -6.58 6.33 22.70
N GLU A 67 -6.81 7.09 21.63
CA GLU A 67 -7.55 8.34 21.61
C GLU A 67 -8.76 8.20 20.70
N ASN A 68 -9.80 7.56 21.23
CA ASN A 68 -11.16 7.95 20.90
C ASN A 68 -12.04 7.85 22.16
N ASN A 69 -11.68 8.65 23.16
CA ASN A 69 -12.52 8.96 24.31
C ASN A 69 -13.37 10.23 24.09
N GLN A 70 -13.55 10.68 22.84
CA GLN A 70 -14.40 11.82 22.51
C GLN A 70 -14.88 11.68 21.05
N GLN A 71 -15.94 10.89 20.84
CA GLN A 71 -17.21 11.37 20.28
C GLN A 71 -18.20 10.20 20.21
N SER A 72 -18.82 9.89 21.35
CA SER A 72 -20.15 9.29 21.35
C SER A 72 -21.13 10.44 21.60
N PRO A 73 -21.83 10.98 20.59
CA PRO A 73 -23.14 11.52 20.84
C PRO A 73 -24.08 10.31 20.89
N SER A 74 -24.28 9.83 22.10
CA SER A 74 -25.50 9.14 22.47
C SER A 74 -26.67 10.10 22.20
N GLU A 75 -27.35 9.97 21.07
CA GLU A 75 -28.70 10.49 20.87
C GLU A 75 -29.59 9.37 20.33
N SER A 76 -29.84 8.40 21.21
CA SER A 76 -31.18 7.86 21.35
C SER A 76 -31.86 8.68 22.43
N GLN A 77 -32.89 9.46 22.09
CA GLN A 77 -34.10 9.79 22.87
C GLN A 77 -34.68 11.17 22.47
N SER A 78 -35.62 11.17 21.52
CA SER A 78 -36.93 11.84 21.65
C SER A 78 -37.84 11.41 20.51
#